data_AF-A0A939S1P8-F1
#
_entry.id   AF-A0A939S1P8-F1
#
_cell.length_a   1.000
_cell.length_b   1.000
_cell.length_c   1.000
_cell.angle_alpha   90.00
_cell.angle_beta   90.00
_cell.angle_gamma   90.00
#
_symmetry.space_group_name_H-M   'P 1'
#
loop_
_entity.id
_entity.type
_entity.pdbx_description
1 polymer ?
#
loop_
_entity_poly.entity_id
_entity_poly.type
_entity_poly.pdbx_seq_one_letter_code
_entity_poly.pdbx_strand_id
1 'polypeptide(L)'
;MSRAWFIVWALVIWQVAAWAFAPQKTAQQPAAPVDGPGYGSNEEIFVDGRAGLRRETALAFERPYGSRCAGEGRKQFVTHIDYYYYRRQNDMEHYPKIFGKAGADYIAKQWSTGDDKRLERLTQEAYAQGYLALSDFGDVGRKLAEAVVRGERVTAHSCAS
;
A
#
# COMPACT_ATOMS: atom_id res chain seq x y z
N MET A 1 -27.42 55.63 11.39
CA MET A 1 -27.14 54.18 11.53
C MET A 1 -26.67 53.93 12.95
N SER A 2 -27.30 53.00 13.67
CA SER A 2 -27.01 52.80 15.10
C SER A 2 -25.62 52.20 15.30
N ARG A 3 -24.97 52.52 16.42
CA ARG A 3 -23.64 51.98 16.80
C ARG A 3 -23.57 50.45 16.75
N ALA A 4 -24.69 49.78 17.00
CA ALA A 4 -24.81 48.32 16.90
C ALA A 4 -24.56 47.80 15.48
N TRP A 5 -24.99 48.55 14.45
CA TRP A 5 -24.80 48.16 13.05
C TRP A 5 -23.33 48.20 12.64
N PHE A 6 -22.58 49.20 13.12
CA PHE A 6 -21.13 49.29 12.88
C PHE A 6 -20.35 48.15 13.53
N ILE A 7 -20.74 47.73 14.74
CA ILE A 7 -20.07 46.62 15.44
C ILE A 7 -20.29 45.30 14.69
N VAL A 8 -21.51 45.05 14.21
CA VAL A 8 -21.82 43.84 13.43
C VAL A 8 -21.01 43.82 12.13
N TRP A 9 -20.94 44.94 11.41
CA TRP A 9 -20.15 45.04 10.19
C TRP A 9 -18.65 44.87 10.43
N ALA A 10 -18.12 45.41 11.53
CA ALA A 10 -16.72 45.23 11.90
C ALA A 10 -16.37 43.76 12.16
N LEU A 11 -17.25 43.00 12.82
CA LEU A 11 -17.05 41.57 13.05
C LEU A 11 -17.09 40.75 11.75
N VAL A 12 -18.01 41.07 10.84
CA VAL A 12 -18.10 40.41 9.54
C VAL A 12 -16.84 40.66 8.71
N ILE A 13 -16.37 41.91 8.64
CA ILE A 13 -15.14 42.25 7.92
C ILE A 13 -13.93 41.55 8.53
N TRP A 14 -13.86 41.47 9.86
CA TRP A 14 -12.76 40.79 10.54
C TRP A 14 -12.72 39.29 10.25
N GLN A 15 -13.87 38.60 10.24
CA GLN A 15 -13.91 37.18 9.88
C GLN A 15 -13.54 36.91 8.42
N VAL A 16 -13.99 37.76 7.51
CA VAL A 16 -13.64 37.65 6.08
C VAL A 16 -12.15 37.91 5.87
N ALA A 17 -11.57 38.92 6.52
CA ALA A 17 -10.15 39.20 6.45
C ALA A 17 -9.31 38.06 7.03
N ALA A 18 -9.73 37.45 8.14
CA ALA A 18 -9.06 36.31 8.74
C ALA A 18 -9.02 35.08 7.81
N TRP A 19 -10.07 34.88 6.99
CA TRP A 19 -10.12 33.80 6.00
C TRP A 19 -9.38 34.15 4.70
N ALA A 20 -9.59 35.34 4.15
CA ALA A 20 -9.01 35.76 2.87
C ALA A 20 -7.48 35.95 2.93
N PHE A 21 -6.97 36.31 4.10
CA PHE A 21 -5.54 36.48 4.35
C PHE A 21 -4.98 35.43 5.31
N ALA A 22 -5.71 34.33 5.54
CA ALA A 22 -5.12 33.16 6.19
C ALA A 22 -3.90 32.76 5.34
N PRO A 23 -2.68 32.78 5.90
CA PRO A 23 -1.52 32.33 5.15
C PRO A 23 -1.82 30.91 4.69
N GLN A 24 -1.71 30.66 3.38
CA GLN A 24 -1.76 29.30 2.88
C GLN A 24 -0.82 28.50 3.75
N LYS A 25 -1.29 27.39 4.33
CA LYS A 25 -0.38 26.41 4.93
C LYS A 25 0.59 26.09 3.82
N THR A 26 1.80 26.66 3.89
CA THR A 26 2.85 26.40 2.92
C THR A 26 2.96 24.90 2.94
N ALA A 27 2.65 24.26 1.81
CA ALA A 27 2.93 22.84 1.67
C ALA A 27 4.40 22.71 2.07
N GLN A 28 4.64 22.13 3.26
CA GLN A 28 5.98 21.97 3.78
C GLN A 28 6.72 21.21 2.70
N GLN A 29 7.65 21.89 2.02
CA GLN A 29 8.59 21.21 1.15
C GLN A 29 9.20 20.10 2.01
N PRO A 30 9.23 18.85 1.53
CA PRO A 30 9.90 17.80 2.28
C PRO A 30 11.31 18.29 2.56
N ALA A 31 11.70 18.27 3.84
CA ALA A 31 13.04 18.65 4.25
C ALA A 31 14.05 17.86 3.40
N ALA A 32 15.10 18.55 2.94
CA ALA A 32 16.22 17.87 2.28
C ALA A 32 16.68 16.70 3.17
N PRO A 33 17.02 15.53 2.59
CA PRO A 33 17.29 14.36 3.39
C PRO A 33 18.50 14.61 4.29
N VAL A 34 18.25 14.58 5.59
CA VAL A 34 19.29 14.61 6.62
C VAL A 34 19.77 13.17 6.74
N ASP A 35 21.04 12.94 6.38
CA ASP A 35 21.86 11.72 6.45
C ASP A 35 21.11 10.37 6.50
N GLY A 36 21.18 9.65 5.38
CA GLY A 36 20.49 8.39 5.07
C GLY A 36 20.10 8.34 3.58
N PRO A 37 19.55 7.24 3.04
CA PRO A 37 19.30 7.06 1.59
C PRO A 37 18.23 8.00 0.97
N GLY A 38 17.88 9.10 1.62
CA GLY A 38 16.93 10.09 1.08
C GLY A 38 15.53 10.00 1.69
N TYR A 39 15.23 8.95 2.46
CA TYR A 39 13.85 8.57 2.82
C TYR A 39 13.62 8.40 4.34
N GLY A 40 14.51 8.99 5.16
CA GLY A 40 14.47 8.94 6.62
C GLY A 40 15.47 7.95 7.22
N SER A 41 15.75 8.11 8.53
CA SER A 41 16.74 7.31 9.26
C SER A 41 16.39 5.82 9.38
N ASN A 42 15.13 5.45 9.17
CA ASN A 42 14.63 4.09 9.33
C ASN A 42 14.52 3.32 8.01
N GLU A 43 14.95 3.89 6.87
CA GLU A 43 14.75 3.25 5.56
C GLU A 43 15.44 1.89 5.46
N GLU A 44 16.62 1.72 6.07
CA GLU A 44 17.32 0.43 6.10
C GLU A 44 16.46 -0.67 6.74
N ILE A 45 15.79 -0.37 7.85
CA ILE A 45 14.86 -1.29 8.52
C ILE A 45 13.70 -1.66 7.58
N PHE A 46 13.21 -0.72 6.78
CA PHE A 46 12.15 -1.00 5.81
C PHE A 46 12.63 -1.83 4.62
N VAL A 47 13.85 -1.60 4.13
CA VAL A 47 14.48 -2.44 3.10
C VAL A 47 14.57 -3.90 3.58
N ASP A 48 15.10 -4.11 4.78
CA ASP A 48 15.20 -5.44 5.39
C ASP A 48 13.82 -6.05 5.65
N GLY A 49 12.86 -5.24 6.10
CA GLY A 49 11.47 -5.65 6.29
C GLY A 49 10.84 -6.16 4.99
N ARG A 50 11.07 -5.49 3.86
CA ARG A 50 10.59 -5.95 2.55
C ARG A 50 11.24 -7.27 2.13
N ALA A 51 12.54 -7.44 2.37
CA ALA A 51 13.23 -8.71 2.11
C ALA A 51 12.70 -9.85 3.01
N GLY A 52 12.45 -9.57 4.29
CA GLY A 52 11.77 -10.50 5.22
C GLY A 52 10.41 -10.93 4.70
N LEU A 53 9.58 -9.96 4.32
CA LEU A 53 8.23 -10.20 3.82
C LEU A 53 8.21 -11.10 2.58
N ARG A 54 9.13 -10.90 1.64
CA ARG A 54 9.27 -11.78 0.47
C ARG A 54 9.57 -13.22 0.86
N ARG A 55 10.51 -13.42 1.79
CA ARG A 55 10.87 -14.75 2.28
C ARG A 55 9.68 -15.45 2.94
N GLU A 56 8.97 -14.75 3.82
CA GLU A 56 7.78 -15.29 4.49
C GLU A 56 6.67 -15.66 3.49
N THR A 57 6.45 -14.81 2.49
CA THR A 57 5.46 -15.05 1.44
C THR A 57 5.87 -16.25 0.57
N ALA A 58 7.15 -16.36 0.22
CA ALA A 58 7.67 -17.53 -0.49
C ALA A 58 7.45 -18.82 0.30
N LEU A 59 7.72 -18.81 1.61
CA LEU A 59 7.46 -19.96 2.49
C LEU A 59 5.97 -20.31 2.56
N ALA A 60 5.07 -19.33 2.51
CA ALA A 60 3.64 -19.59 2.42
C ALA A 60 3.29 -20.37 1.14
N PHE A 61 3.89 -20.01 -0.01
CA PHE A 61 3.75 -20.76 -1.28
C PHE A 61 4.43 -22.12 -1.30
N GLU A 62 5.30 -22.44 -0.35
CA GLU A 62 5.94 -23.76 -0.24
C GLU A 62 5.13 -24.74 0.62
N ARG A 63 4.08 -24.27 1.30
CA ARG A 63 3.20 -25.13 2.10
C ARG A 63 2.52 -26.21 1.25
N PRO A 64 2.25 -27.40 1.82
CA PRO A 64 1.56 -28.47 1.10
C PRO A 64 0.22 -27.99 0.51
N TYR A 65 -0.08 -28.37 -0.73
CA TYR A 65 -1.28 -27.90 -1.45
C TYR A 65 -2.58 -28.10 -0.67
N GLY A 66 -2.78 -29.28 -0.07
CA GLY A 66 -4.00 -29.57 0.72
C GLY A 66 -4.17 -28.66 1.94
N SER A 67 -3.08 -28.15 2.53
CA SER A 67 -3.14 -27.23 3.66
C SER A 67 -3.62 -25.82 3.27
N ARG A 68 -3.63 -25.49 1.97
CA ARG A 68 -3.99 -24.16 1.47
C ARG A 68 -5.50 -23.96 1.33
N CYS A 69 -6.32 -24.98 1.55
CA CYS A 69 -7.77 -24.91 1.29
C CYS A 69 -8.63 -24.75 2.54
N ALA A 70 -8.21 -25.28 3.70
CA ALA A 70 -9.01 -25.20 4.92
C ALA A 70 -8.18 -25.00 6.20
N GLY A 71 -8.88 -24.59 7.26
CA GLY A 71 -8.35 -24.48 8.62
C GLY A 71 -7.22 -23.45 8.78
N GLU A 72 -6.34 -23.71 9.75
CA GLU A 72 -5.24 -22.80 10.08
C GLU A 72 -4.22 -22.68 8.93
N GLY A 73 -4.00 -23.76 8.17
CA GLY A 73 -3.11 -23.73 7.00
C GLY A 73 -3.59 -22.71 5.94
N ARG A 74 -4.90 -22.70 5.64
CA ARG A 74 -5.53 -21.74 4.75
C ARG A 74 -5.35 -20.32 5.24
N LYS A 75 -5.66 -20.09 6.53
CA LYS A 75 -5.57 -18.77 7.15
C LYS A 75 -4.15 -18.21 7.07
N GLN A 76 -3.14 -19.03 7.37
CA GLN A 76 -1.74 -18.60 7.30
C GLN A 76 -1.32 -18.34 5.85
N PHE A 77 -1.71 -19.22 4.92
CA PHE A 77 -1.44 -19.03 3.49
C PHE A 77 -1.99 -17.71 2.96
N VAL A 78 -3.27 -17.42 3.21
CA VAL A 78 -3.89 -16.15 2.78
C VAL A 78 -3.27 -14.96 3.48
N THR A 79 -3.10 -15.00 4.82
CA THR A 79 -2.59 -13.87 5.61
C THR A 79 -1.23 -13.39 5.09
N HIS A 80 -0.30 -14.30 4.80
CA HIS A 80 1.03 -13.89 4.33
C HIS A 80 0.99 -13.25 2.93
N ILE A 81 0.18 -13.80 2.03
CA ILE A 81 0.08 -13.29 0.65
C ILE A 81 -0.68 -11.97 0.62
N ASP A 82 -1.79 -11.86 1.35
CA ASP A 82 -2.52 -10.60 1.50
C ASP A 82 -1.63 -9.52 2.12
N TYR A 83 -0.89 -9.85 3.18
CA TYR A 83 0.00 -8.89 3.83
C TYR A 83 1.14 -8.42 2.91
N TYR A 84 1.67 -9.29 2.06
CA TYR A 84 2.62 -8.92 1.01
C TYR A 84 2.04 -7.86 0.06
N TYR A 85 0.85 -8.12 -0.50
CA TYR A 85 0.22 -7.20 -1.44
C TYR A 85 -0.25 -5.91 -0.76
N TYR A 86 -0.77 -6.00 0.47
CA TYR A 86 -1.11 -4.86 1.30
C TYR A 86 0.10 -3.96 1.48
N ARG A 87 1.24 -4.50 1.95
CA ARG A 87 2.42 -3.69 2.24
C ARG A 87 2.97 -3.04 0.97
N ARG A 88 3.05 -3.79 -0.12
CA ARG A 88 3.53 -3.29 -1.41
C ARG A 88 2.65 -2.17 -1.95
N GLN A 89 1.33 -2.38 -2.00
CA GLN A 89 0.41 -1.34 -2.45
C GLN A 89 0.46 -0.12 -1.54
N ASN A 90 0.51 -0.32 -0.23
CA ASN A 90 0.61 0.76 0.75
C ASN A 90 1.87 1.61 0.50
N ASP A 91 3.03 0.97 0.34
CA ASP A 91 4.28 1.68 0.08
C ASP A 91 4.23 2.45 -1.26
N MET A 92 3.67 1.83 -2.31
CA MET A 92 3.46 2.47 -3.62
C MET A 92 2.51 3.68 -3.54
N GLU A 93 1.56 3.71 -2.61
CA GLU A 93 0.68 4.87 -2.40
C GLU A 93 1.31 5.95 -1.52
N HIS A 94 2.17 5.60 -0.56
CA HIS A 94 2.68 6.55 0.45
C HIS A 94 4.00 7.23 0.06
N TYR A 95 4.96 6.50 -0.49
CA TYR A 95 6.26 7.10 -0.85
C TYR A 95 6.12 8.26 -1.85
N PRO A 96 5.28 8.18 -2.90
CA PRO A 96 5.04 9.31 -3.78
C PRO A 96 4.40 10.52 -3.08
N LYS A 97 3.49 10.28 -2.12
CA LYS A 97 2.82 11.35 -1.38
C LYS A 97 3.78 12.13 -0.48
N ILE A 98 4.77 11.46 0.09
CA ILE A 98 5.72 12.05 1.04
C ILE A 98 6.93 12.65 0.32
N PHE A 99 7.48 11.94 -0.68
CA PHE A 99 8.76 12.26 -1.29
C PHE A 99 8.66 12.61 -2.80
N GLY A 100 7.44 12.75 -3.33
CA GLY A 100 7.20 13.08 -4.72
C GLY A 100 7.72 12.04 -5.70
N LYS A 101 8.13 12.49 -6.90
CA LYS A 101 8.60 11.61 -7.97
C LYS A 101 9.80 10.74 -7.55
N ALA A 102 10.73 11.28 -6.77
CA ALA A 102 11.90 10.53 -6.30
C ALA A 102 11.48 9.32 -5.44
N GLY A 103 10.53 9.52 -4.51
CA GLY A 103 9.95 8.42 -3.73
C GLY A 103 9.22 7.39 -4.58
N ALA A 104 8.48 7.84 -5.59
CA ALA A 104 7.80 6.96 -6.53
C ALA A 104 8.79 6.06 -7.29
N ASP A 105 9.83 6.65 -7.87
CA ASP A 105 10.86 5.93 -8.63
C ASP A 105 11.61 4.94 -7.71
N TYR A 106 11.94 5.38 -6.49
CA TYR A 106 12.62 4.55 -5.50
C TYR A 106 11.78 3.33 -5.09
N ILE A 107 10.54 3.55 -4.66
CA ILE A 107 9.70 2.46 -4.13
C ILE A 107 9.30 1.49 -5.23
N ALA A 108 9.11 1.96 -6.47
CA ALA A 108 8.90 1.10 -7.62
C ALA A 108 10.10 0.17 -7.84
N LYS A 109 11.33 0.69 -7.77
CA LYS A 109 12.55 -0.12 -7.86
C LYS A 109 12.64 -1.13 -6.71
N GLN A 110 12.32 -0.72 -5.49
CA GLN A 110 12.32 -1.59 -4.32
C GLN A 110 11.38 -2.78 -4.47
N TRP A 111 10.26 -2.65 -5.19
CA TRP A 111 9.25 -3.70 -5.41
C TRP A 111 9.30 -4.38 -6.79
N SER A 112 10.39 -4.18 -7.55
CA SER A 112 10.56 -4.75 -8.89
C SER A 112 11.66 -5.83 -8.93
N THR A 113 11.89 -6.52 -7.81
CA THR A 113 12.95 -7.53 -7.69
C THR A 113 12.58 -8.83 -8.42
N GLY A 114 13.56 -9.72 -8.59
CA GLY A 114 13.30 -11.07 -9.13
C GLY A 114 12.33 -11.88 -8.26
N ASP A 115 12.42 -11.72 -6.94
CA ASP A 115 11.50 -12.36 -6.00
C ASP A 115 10.08 -11.84 -6.14
N ASP A 116 9.88 -10.53 -6.35
CA ASP A 116 8.56 -9.96 -6.58
C ASP A 116 7.91 -10.57 -7.83
N LYS A 117 8.67 -10.70 -8.93
CA LYS A 117 8.19 -11.37 -10.16
C LYS A 117 7.87 -12.85 -9.92
N ARG A 118 8.67 -13.56 -9.11
CA ARG A 118 8.41 -14.95 -8.75
C ARG A 118 7.11 -15.08 -7.96
N LEU A 119 6.89 -14.21 -6.96
CA LEU A 119 5.68 -14.20 -6.13
C LEU A 119 4.43 -13.83 -6.94
N GLU A 120 4.54 -12.90 -7.90
CA GLU A 120 3.46 -12.58 -8.83
C GLU A 120 3.05 -13.80 -9.66
N ARG A 121 4.01 -14.51 -10.25
CA ARG A 121 3.72 -15.74 -11.00
C ARG A 121 3.07 -16.82 -10.12
N LEU A 122 3.59 -17.03 -8.90
CA LEU A 122 3.00 -17.98 -7.95
C LEU A 122 1.57 -17.59 -7.54
N THR A 123 1.29 -16.29 -7.43
CA THR A 123 -0.05 -15.77 -7.16
C THR A 123 -1.00 -16.03 -8.33
N GLN A 124 -0.55 -15.78 -9.56
CA GLN A 124 -1.31 -16.10 -10.78
C GLN A 124 -1.63 -17.60 -10.85
N GLU A 125 -0.64 -18.46 -10.63
CA GLU A 125 -0.80 -19.92 -10.62
C GLU A 125 -1.79 -20.37 -9.53
N ALA A 126 -1.64 -19.87 -8.31
CA ALA A 126 -2.53 -20.20 -7.20
C ALA A 126 -3.96 -19.69 -7.44
N TYR A 127 -4.13 -18.52 -8.04
CA TYR A 127 -5.42 -17.99 -8.44
C TYR A 127 -6.08 -18.84 -9.54
N ALA A 128 -5.35 -19.13 -10.61
CA ALA A 128 -5.83 -19.96 -11.71
C ALA A 128 -6.22 -21.37 -11.23
N GLN A 129 -5.48 -21.94 -10.27
CA GLN A 129 -5.78 -23.26 -9.71
C GLN A 129 -6.90 -23.25 -8.65
N GLY A 130 -7.45 -22.08 -8.29
CA GLY A 130 -8.51 -21.96 -7.30
C GLY A 130 -8.03 -22.10 -5.86
N TYR A 131 -6.74 -21.92 -5.59
CA TYR A 131 -6.18 -21.77 -4.24
C TYR A 131 -6.26 -20.34 -3.72
N LEU A 132 -6.45 -19.35 -4.59
CA LEU A 132 -6.67 -17.95 -4.20
C LEU A 132 -7.88 -17.39 -4.95
N ALA A 133 -8.59 -16.50 -4.29
CA ALA A 133 -9.66 -15.67 -4.83
C ALA A 133 -9.38 -14.21 -4.44
N LEU A 134 -9.86 -13.27 -5.25
CA LEU A 134 -9.69 -11.84 -4.94
C LEU A 134 -10.37 -11.43 -3.62
N SER A 135 -11.38 -12.19 -3.18
CA SER A 135 -12.04 -12.01 -1.88
C SER A 135 -11.18 -12.40 -0.68
N ASP A 136 -10.07 -13.11 -0.88
CA ASP A 136 -9.12 -13.44 0.19
C ASP A 136 -8.27 -12.23 0.61
N PHE A 137 -8.25 -11.19 -0.21
CA PHE A 137 -7.42 -10.01 -0.02
C PHE A 137 -8.21 -8.87 0.62
N GLY A 138 -7.55 -8.14 1.53
CA GLY A 138 -8.07 -6.89 2.06
C GLY A 138 -8.11 -5.80 0.97
N ASP A 139 -8.90 -4.75 1.19
CA ASP A 139 -9.17 -3.71 0.18
C ASP A 139 -7.92 -3.11 -0.48
N VAL A 140 -6.87 -2.86 0.30
CA VAL A 140 -5.63 -2.28 -0.20
C VAL A 140 -4.85 -3.31 -1.02
N GLY A 141 -4.60 -4.51 -0.47
CA GLY A 141 -3.85 -5.56 -1.16
C GLY A 141 -4.55 -6.03 -2.44
N ARG A 142 -5.89 -6.10 -2.39
CA ARG A 142 -6.73 -6.52 -3.51
C ARG A 142 -6.50 -5.68 -4.78
N LYS A 143 -6.31 -4.36 -4.67
CA LYS A 143 -6.05 -3.49 -5.84
C LYS A 143 -4.86 -3.99 -6.69
N LEU A 144 -3.80 -4.40 -6.01
CA LEU A 144 -2.58 -4.87 -6.67
C LEU A 144 -2.73 -6.34 -7.10
N ALA A 145 -3.33 -7.19 -6.26
CA ALA A 145 -3.61 -8.58 -6.61
C ALA A 145 -4.48 -8.68 -7.88
N GLU A 146 -5.51 -7.83 -8.01
CA GLU A 146 -6.35 -7.69 -9.20
C GLU A 146 -5.54 -7.35 -10.46
N ALA A 147 -4.55 -6.46 -10.34
CA ALA A 147 -3.69 -6.11 -11.45
C ALA A 147 -2.78 -7.28 -11.86
N VAL A 148 -2.28 -8.05 -10.87
CA VAL A 148 -1.40 -9.20 -11.11
C VAL A 148 -2.13 -10.35 -11.79
N VAL A 149 -3.35 -10.67 -11.36
CA VAL A 149 -4.13 -11.77 -11.96
C VAL A 149 -4.99 -11.32 -13.15
N ARG A 150 -4.79 -10.08 -13.63
CA ARG A 150 -5.56 -9.53 -14.74
C ARG A 150 -5.26 -10.30 -16.02
N GLY A 151 -6.23 -11.09 -16.47
CA GLY A 151 -6.11 -11.95 -17.64
C GLY A 151 -6.01 -13.43 -17.32
N GLU A 152 -5.78 -13.78 -16.05
CA GLU A 152 -5.85 -15.17 -15.59
C GLU A 152 -7.30 -15.63 -15.49
N ARG A 153 -7.54 -16.87 -15.93
CA ARG A 153 -8.82 -17.55 -15.74
C ARG A 153 -8.64 -18.66 -14.71
N VAL A 154 -9.65 -18.83 -13.86
CA VAL A 154 -9.72 -20.00 -12.99
C VAL A 154 -9.88 -21.24 -13.87
N THR A 155 -8.90 -22.13 -13.84
CA THR A 155 -8.84 -23.37 -14.62
C THR A 155 -9.07 -24.61 -13.76
N ALA A 156 -8.93 -24.50 -12.44
CA ALA A 156 -9.26 -25.55 -11.50
C ALA A 156 -9.93 -24.99 -10.24
N HIS A 157 -10.65 -25.85 -9.53
CA HIS A 157 -11.34 -25.52 -8.29
C HIS A 157 -10.73 -26.33 -7.13
N SER A 158 -9.41 -26.24 -6.94
CA SER A 158 -8.68 -27.11 -6.00
C SER A 158 -9.17 -27.03 -4.56
N CYS A 159 -9.78 -25.91 -4.17
CA CYS A 159 -10.37 -25.72 -2.84
C CYS A 159 -11.90 -25.72 -2.82
N ALA A 160 -12.57 -26.07 -3.93
CA ALA A 160 -14.01 -26.30 -3.91
C ALA A 160 -14.29 -27.74 -3.47
N SER A 161 -14.48 -27.89 -2.16
CA SER A 161 -14.95 -29.11 -1.51
C SER A 161 -16.28 -28.84 -0.83
#